data_AF-A0A379KRP0-F1
#
_entry.id   AF-A0A379KRP0-F1
#
_cell.length_a   1.000
_cell.length_b   1.000
_cell.length_c   1.000
_cell.angle_alpha   90.00
_cell.angle_beta   90.00
_cell.angle_gamma   90.00
#
_symmetry.space_group_name_H-M   'P 1'
#
loop_
_entity.id
_entity.type
_entity.pdbx_description
1 polymer ?
#
loop_
_entity_poly.entity_id
_entity_poly.type
_entity_poly.pdbx_seq_one_letter_code
_entity_poly.pdbx_strand_id
1 'polypeptide(L)'
;MSTALALRQPCPPGACDCGREHLAAQPPAAQRILLLTRQEEKRLIERLENLKDLEDLQRLQARMYENLGIRLHIVPGYNEVRTMRGIVIELDDQPGLCRKTRQSIPAAIRRGLERNPQVAYRLLDTHDLLRDA
;
A
#
# COMPACT_ATOMS: atom_id res chain seq x y z
N MET A 1 25.57 5.97 -20.16
CA MET A 1 24.34 5.65 -20.89
C MET A 1 23.17 5.91 -19.96
N SER A 2 22.37 6.93 -20.23
CA SER A 2 21.26 7.34 -19.37
C SER A 2 20.14 6.31 -19.52
N THR A 3 20.11 5.30 -18.66
CA THR A 3 18.98 4.37 -18.55
C THR A 3 17.79 5.23 -18.15
N ALA A 4 16.94 5.59 -19.12
CA ALA A 4 15.73 6.34 -18.86
C ALA A 4 14.91 5.52 -17.86
N LEU A 5 14.85 5.98 -16.61
CA LEU A 5 13.98 5.41 -15.60
C LEU A 5 12.59 5.34 -16.25
N ALA A 6 12.05 4.13 -16.36
CA ALA A 6 10.76 3.89 -16.98
C ALA A 6 9.69 4.55 -16.09
N LEU A 7 9.47 5.84 -16.32
CA LEU A 7 8.44 6.59 -15.64
C LEU A 7 7.09 6.05 -16.12
N ARG A 8 6.19 5.91 -15.17
CA ARG A 8 4.81 5.51 -15.38
C ARG A 8 4.22 6.26 -16.56
N GLN A 9 3.57 5.56 -17.47
CA GLN A 9 2.84 6.19 -18.58
C GLN A 9 1.72 7.09 -18.03
N PRO A 10 1.42 8.23 -18.66
CA PRO A 10 0.35 9.11 -18.23
C PRO A 10 -0.97 8.32 -18.13
N CYS A 11 -1.78 8.66 -17.13
CA CYS A 11 -3.10 8.03 -16.99
C CYS A 11 -3.98 8.51 -18.16
N PRO A 12 -4.77 7.63 -18.79
CA PRO A 12 -5.69 8.04 -19.83
C PRO A 12 -6.69 9.07 -19.29
N PRO A 13 -7.11 10.06 -20.11
CA PRO A 13 -8.03 11.11 -19.69
C PRO A 13 -9.34 10.51 -19.16
N GLY A 14 -9.77 10.93 -17.97
CA GLY A 14 -10.98 10.42 -17.30
C GLY A 14 -10.85 9.07 -16.58
N ALA A 15 -9.72 8.37 -16.73
CA ALA A 15 -9.52 7.06 -16.09
C ALA A 15 -8.93 7.15 -14.68
N CYS A 16 -8.31 8.28 -14.32
CA CYS A 16 -7.85 8.50 -12.96
C CYS A 16 -7.83 9.98 -12.54
N ASP A 17 -8.28 10.20 -11.33
CA ASP A 17 -8.23 11.39 -10.49
C ASP A 17 -6.89 11.57 -9.75
N CYS A 18 -5.82 10.89 -10.17
CA CYS A 18 -4.58 10.87 -9.41
C CYS A 18 -3.83 12.22 -9.38
N GLY A 19 -4.29 13.26 -10.08
CA GLY A 19 -3.65 14.58 -10.07
C GLY A 19 -2.18 14.52 -10.46
N ARG A 20 -1.84 13.71 -11.49
CA ARG A 20 -0.44 13.53 -11.92
C ARG A 20 0.18 14.88 -12.29
N GLU A 21 -0.60 15.79 -12.87
CA GLU A 21 -0.13 17.15 -13.17
C GLU A 21 0.37 17.90 -11.94
N HIS A 22 -0.21 17.65 -10.75
CA HIS A 22 0.19 18.32 -9.51
C HIS A 22 1.57 17.85 -9.05
N LEU A 23 2.01 16.64 -9.41
CA LEU A 23 3.33 16.12 -9.02
C LEU A 23 4.50 16.94 -9.56
N ALA A 24 4.31 17.64 -10.69
CA ALA A 24 5.35 18.51 -11.24
C ALA A 24 5.71 19.65 -10.28
N ALA A 25 4.74 20.13 -9.50
CA ALA A 25 4.92 21.18 -8.48
C ALA A 25 5.29 20.62 -7.10
N GLN A 26 5.31 19.29 -6.91
CA GLN A 26 5.57 18.66 -5.64
C GLN A 26 7.06 18.32 -5.44
N PRO A 27 7.52 18.14 -4.19
CA PRO A 27 8.89 17.76 -3.90
C PRO A 27 9.30 16.45 -4.58
N PRO A 28 10.60 16.23 -4.85
CA PRO A 28 11.10 15.01 -5.48
C PRO A 28 10.67 13.71 -4.77
N ALA A 29 10.45 13.77 -3.45
CA ALA A 29 9.93 12.64 -2.68
C ALA A 29 8.52 12.21 -3.12
N ALA A 30 7.62 13.18 -3.40
CA ALA A 30 6.29 12.90 -3.90
C ALA A 30 6.33 12.43 -5.37
N GLN A 31 7.30 12.88 -6.16
CA GLN A 31 7.50 12.44 -7.55
C GLN A 31 7.92 10.98 -7.67
N ARG A 32 8.42 10.35 -6.60
CA ARG A 32 8.79 8.92 -6.59
C ARG A 32 7.65 7.98 -6.96
N ILE A 33 6.39 8.38 -6.72
CA ILE A 33 5.20 7.63 -7.13
C ILE A 33 5.13 7.42 -8.66
N LEU A 34 5.81 8.26 -9.45
CA LEU A 34 5.93 8.11 -10.90
C LEU A 34 6.76 6.89 -11.30
N LEU A 35 7.53 6.30 -10.38
CA LEU A 35 8.25 5.04 -10.59
C LEU A 35 7.33 3.82 -10.48
N LEU A 36 6.11 3.97 -9.96
CA LEU A 36 5.13 2.88 -9.88
C LEU A 36 4.53 2.60 -11.27
N THR A 37 5.28 1.85 -12.08
CA THR A 37 4.79 1.36 -13.38
C THR A 37 3.71 0.30 -13.19
N ARG A 38 2.97 -0.01 -14.27
CA ARG A 38 1.98 -1.11 -14.24
C ARG A 38 2.59 -2.46 -13.87
N GLN A 39 3.85 -2.70 -14.25
CA GLN A 39 4.56 -3.94 -13.91
C GLN A 39 4.92 -3.97 -12.43
N GLU A 40 5.42 -2.86 -11.89
CA GLU A 40 5.74 -2.74 -10.47
C GLU A 40 4.48 -2.82 -9.60
N GLU A 41 3.37 -2.21 -10.02
CA GLU A 41 2.07 -2.37 -9.36
C GLU A 41 1.63 -3.84 -9.30
N LYS A 42 1.74 -4.57 -10.43
CA LYS A 42 1.39 -5.99 -10.47
C LYS A 42 2.28 -6.83 -9.54
N ARG A 43 3.59 -6.60 -9.57
CA ARG A 43 4.56 -7.26 -8.67
C ARG A 43 4.28 -6.96 -7.21
N LEU A 44 3.93 -5.71 -6.89
CA LEU A 44 3.57 -5.29 -5.54
C LEU A 44 2.33 -6.03 -5.05
N ILE A 45 1.28 -6.07 -5.87
CA ILE A 45 0.04 -6.80 -5.56
C ILE A 45 0.32 -8.28 -5.32
N GLU A 46 1.02 -8.95 -6.24
CA GLU A 46 1.38 -10.36 -6.09
C GLU A 46 2.22 -10.61 -4.82
N ARG A 47 3.11 -9.69 -4.46
CA ARG A 47 3.90 -9.78 -3.22
C ARG A 47 3.04 -9.62 -1.97
N LEU A 48 2.10 -8.67 -1.97
CA LEU A 48 1.14 -8.45 -0.88
C LEU A 48 0.14 -9.61 -0.74
N GLU A 49 -0.21 -10.30 -1.83
CA GLU A 49 -1.04 -11.51 -1.80
C GLU A 49 -0.28 -12.75 -1.27
N ASN A 50 1.05 -12.71 -1.23
CA ASN A 50 1.92 -13.81 -0.76
C ASN A 50 2.71 -13.41 0.50
N LEU A 51 2.09 -12.65 1.41
CA LEU A 51 2.65 -12.28 2.71
C LEU A 51 2.97 -13.53 3.53
N LYS A 52 4.19 -13.62 4.06
CA LYS A 52 4.63 -14.78 4.86
C LYS A 52 4.37 -14.60 6.36
N ASP A 53 4.75 -13.45 6.87
CA ASP A 53 4.73 -13.12 8.29
C ASP A 53 4.45 -11.62 8.49
N LEU A 54 4.26 -11.22 9.76
CA LEU A 54 4.04 -9.82 10.13
C LEU A 54 5.25 -8.94 9.81
N GLU A 55 6.46 -9.48 9.92
CA GLU A 55 7.69 -8.75 9.59
C GLU A 55 7.76 -8.42 8.09
N ASP A 56 7.41 -9.35 7.21
CA ASP A 56 7.39 -9.11 5.76
C ASP A 56 6.36 -8.01 5.42
N LEU A 57 5.20 -8.00 6.08
CA LEU A 57 4.23 -6.91 5.96
C LEU A 57 4.82 -5.55 6.37
N GLN A 58 5.48 -5.48 7.53
CA GLN A 58 6.12 -4.25 8.01
C GLN A 58 7.26 -3.79 7.08
N ARG A 59 8.09 -4.72 6.61
CA ARG A 59 9.16 -4.44 5.64
C ARG A 59 8.61 -3.92 4.32
N LEU A 60 7.49 -4.47 3.85
CA LEU A 60 6.83 -4.01 2.63
C LEU A 60 6.24 -2.61 2.80
N GLN A 61 5.61 -2.32 3.95
CA GLN A 61 5.13 -0.97 4.26
C GLN A 61 6.28 0.06 4.27
N ALA A 62 7.38 -0.25 4.96
CA ALA A 62 8.56 0.61 5.00
C ALA A 62 9.14 0.84 3.60
N ARG A 63 9.31 -0.23 2.80
CA ARG A 63 9.80 -0.12 1.42
C ARG A 63 8.87 0.68 0.52
N MET A 64 7.54 0.55 0.69
CA MET A 64 6.58 1.35 -0.08
C MET A 64 6.70 2.83 0.26
N TYR A 65 6.88 3.16 1.54
CA TYR A 65 7.10 4.53 1.97
C TYR A 65 8.45 5.09 1.46
N GLU A 66 9.54 4.33 1.59
CA GLU A 66 10.86 4.76 1.15
C GLU A 66 10.94 4.93 -0.38
N ASN A 67 10.45 3.93 -1.12
CA ASN A 67 10.57 3.90 -2.58
C ASN A 67 9.52 4.77 -3.28
N LEU A 68 8.29 4.84 -2.77
CA LEU A 68 7.16 5.48 -3.45
C LEU A 68 6.54 6.64 -2.66
N GLY A 69 6.85 6.77 -1.37
CA GLY A 69 6.22 7.73 -0.46
C GLY A 69 4.85 7.27 0.07
N ILE A 70 4.37 6.09 -0.33
CA ILE A 70 3.04 5.63 0.03
C ILE A 70 3.01 5.22 1.50
N ARG A 71 2.15 5.88 2.27
CA ARG A 71 1.86 5.49 3.65
C ARG A 71 0.64 4.60 3.69
N LEU A 72 0.80 3.47 4.34
CA LEU A 72 -0.22 2.45 4.48
C LEU A 72 -0.46 2.21 5.96
N HIS A 73 -1.70 2.41 6.38
CA HIS A 73 -2.15 2.23 7.76
C HIS A 73 -2.96 0.95 7.84
N ILE A 74 -2.53 0.03 8.69
CA ILE A 74 -3.28 -1.19 8.98
C ILE A 74 -3.57 -1.18 10.47
N VAL A 75 -4.83 -0.99 10.82
CA VAL A 75 -5.27 -0.92 12.22
C VAL A 75 -6.43 -1.87 12.45
N PRO A 76 -6.50 -2.52 13.63
CA PRO A 76 -7.70 -3.25 14.00
C PRO A 76 -8.83 -2.28 14.32
N GLY A 77 -9.99 -2.57 13.75
CA GLY A 77 -11.25 -1.87 13.97
C GLY A 77 -11.67 -1.98 15.43
N TYR A 78 -12.20 -0.88 15.95
CA TYR A 78 -12.46 -0.70 17.38
C TYR A 78 -13.62 -1.57 17.90
N ASN A 79 -14.57 -1.94 17.04
CA ASN A 79 -15.87 -2.48 17.45
C ASN A 79 -16.24 -3.84 16.84
N GLU A 80 -15.39 -4.43 15.99
CA GLU A 80 -15.70 -5.71 15.36
C GLU A 80 -14.83 -6.83 15.93
N VAL A 81 -15.52 -7.90 16.31
CA VAL A 81 -15.03 -9.23 16.69
C VAL A 81 -13.67 -9.54 16.06
N ARG A 82 -12.71 -10.08 16.85
CA ARG A 82 -11.33 -10.51 16.51
C ARG A 82 -11.25 -11.40 15.26
N THR A 83 -11.58 -10.83 14.11
CA THR A 83 -11.81 -11.51 12.85
C THR A 83 -11.18 -10.69 11.74
N MET A 84 -10.83 -11.38 10.66
CA MET A 84 -10.14 -10.79 9.50
C MET A 84 -10.87 -9.57 8.91
N ARG A 85 -12.21 -9.50 9.10
CA ARG A 85 -13.04 -8.39 8.60
C ARG A 85 -12.91 -7.11 9.42
N GLY A 86 -12.51 -7.22 10.68
CA GLY A 86 -12.29 -6.07 11.54
C GLY A 86 -10.99 -5.31 11.24
N ILE A 87 -10.13 -5.77 10.34
CA ILE A 87 -8.87 -5.07 10.03
C ILE A 87 -9.14 -3.97 8.99
N VAL A 88 -8.94 -2.72 9.42
CA VAL A 88 -9.05 -1.53 8.58
C VAL A 88 -7.69 -1.30 7.91
N ILE A 89 -7.70 -1.20 6.58
CA ILE A 89 -6.51 -0.94 5.75
C ILE A 89 -6.77 0.32 4.95
N GLU A 90 -6.05 1.37 5.27
CA GLU A 90 -6.19 2.71 4.69
C GLU A 90 -4.86 3.17 4.09
N LEU A 91 -4.95 3.98 3.04
CA LEU A 91 -3.79 4.62 2.42
C LEU A 91 -3.94 6.12 2.59
N ASP A 92 -2.85 6.80 2.91
CA ASP A 92 -2.85 8.26 2.95
C ASP A 92 -3.14 8.84 1.57
N ASP A 93 -3.86 9.96 1.56
CA ASP A 93 -4.15 10.68 0.34
C ASP A 93 -2.86 11.33 -0.20
N GLN A 94 -2.39 10.83 -1.35
CA GLN A 94 -1.20 11.35 -2.02
C GLN A 94 -1.47 11.59 -3.51
N PRO A 95 -1.05 12.76 -4.06
CA PRO A 95 -1.07 12.98 -5.49
C PRO A 95 -0.17 11.96 -6.21
N GLY A 96 -0.63 11.46 -7.34
CA GLY A 96 0.01 10.40 -8.14
C GLY A 96 -0.49 8.99 -7.90
N LEU A 97 -1.16 8.75 -6.76
CA LEU A 97 -1.69 7.44 -6.43
C LEU A 97 -3.04 7.21 -7.11
N CYS A 98 -3.10 6.24 -8.02
CA CYS A 98 -4.32 5.99 -8.77
C CYS A 98 -5.42 5.35 -7.93
N ARG A 99 -6.67 5.71 -8.22
CA ARG A 99 -7.86 5.08 -7.64
C ARG A 99 -7.81 3.55 -7.70
N LYS A 100 -7.35 2.99 -8.83
CA LYS A 100 -7.15 1.55 -8.96
C LYS A 100 -6.15 1.00 -7.95
N THR A 101 -4.98 1.63 -7.83
CA THR A 101 -3.92 1.25 -6.90
C THR A 101 -4.39 1.37 -5.44
N ARG A 102 -5.10 2.46 -5.11
CA ARG A 102 -5.73 2.70 -3.79
C ARG A 102 -6.69 1.59 -3.38
N GLN A 103 -7.36 0.94 -4.33
CA GLN A 103 -8.27 -0.18 -4.05
C GLN A 103 -7.56 -1.54 -4.13
N SER A 104 -6.58 -1.67 -5.02
CA SER A 104 -5.89 -2.93 -5.27
C SER A 104 -4.92 -3.30 -4.15
N ILE A 105 -4.23 -2.32 -3.55
CA ILE A 105 -3.31 -2.57 -2.44
C ILE A 105 -4.05 -3.13 -1.21
N PRO A 106 -5.13 -2.51 -0.69
CA PRO A 106 -5.91 -3.08 0.41
C PRO A 106 -6.50 -4.44 0.08
N ALA A 107 -7.00 -4.63 -1.14
CA ALA A 107 -7.54 -5.91 -1.58
C ALA A 107 -6.47 -7.01 -1.57
N ALA A 108 -5.26 -6.72 -2.04
CA ALA A 108 -4.13 -7.64 -2.04
C ALA A 108 -3.70 -8.03 -0.62
N ILE A 109 -3.61 -7.05 0.29
CA ILE A 109 -3.30 -7.30 1.70
C ILE A 109 -4.38 -8.16 2.34
N ARG A 110 -5.66 -7.86 2.13
CA ARG A 110 -6.77 -8.70 2.64
C ARG A 110 -6.64 -10.14 2.18
N ARG A 111 -6.36 -10.37 0.90
CA ARG A 111 -6.10 -11.71 0.36
C ARG A 111 -4.88 -12.38 0.99
N GLY A 112 -3.80 -11.64 1.19
CA GLY A 112 -2.59 -12.13 1.87
C GLY A 112 -2.86 -12.55 3.32
N LEU A 113 -3.64 -11.75 4.04
CA LEU A 113 -4.09 -12.05 5.40
C LEU A 113 -5.01 -13.28 5.40
N GLU A 114 -6.00 -13.36 4.50
CA GLU A 114 -6.89 -14.52 4.36
C GLU A 114 -6.12 -15.82 4.10
N ARG A 115 -5.05 -15.76 3.30
CA ARG A 115 -4.17 -16.91 3.03
C ARG A 115 -3.30 -17.28 4.24
N ASN A 116 -2.85 -16.29 4.99
CA ASN A 116 -2.00 -16.47 6.17
C ASN A 116 -2.65 -15.84 7.41
N PRO A 117 -3.68 -16.47 8.00
CA PRO A 117 -4.42 -15.90 9.12
C PRO A 117 -3.54 -15.67 10.35
N GLN A 118 -2.43 -16.40 10.48
CA GLN A 118 -1.43 -16.19 11.52
C GLN A 118 -0.89 -14.74 11.53
N VAL A 119 -0.71 -14.12 10.36
CA VAL A 119 -0.25 -12.73 10.24
C VAL A 119 -1.27 -11.77 10.83
N ALA A 120 -2.55 -11.98 10.52
CA ALA A 120 -3.64 -11.17 11.06
C ALA A 120 -3.77 -11.31 12.57
N TYR A 121 -3.67 -12.53 13.11
CA TYR A 121 -3.68 -12.74 14.55
C TYR A 121 -2.51 -12.03 15.24
N ARG A 122 -1.30 -12.11 14.68
CA ARG A 122 -0.11 -11.41 15.22
C ARG A 122 -0.25 -9.89 15.12
N LEU A 123 -0.86 -9.38 14.04
CA LEU A 123 -1.13 -7.97 13.88
C LEU A 123 -2.13 -7.46 14.93
N LEU A 124 -3.19 -8.22 15.18
CA LEU A 124 -4.17 -7.95 16.24
C LEU A 124 -3.50 -7.93 17.61
N ASP A 125 -2.73 -8.97 17.93
CA ASP A 125 -2.00 -9.14 19.19
C ASP A 125 -1.00 -7.99 19.46
N THR A 126 -0.23 -7.59 18.43
CA THR A 126 0.75 -6.48 18.56
C THR A 126 0.06 -5.14 18.85
N HIS A 127 -1.10 -4.89 18.25
CA HIS A 127 -1.84 -3.64 18.47
C HIS A 127 -2.62 -3.64 19.79
N ASP A 128 -3.03 -4.81 20.28
CA ASP A 128 -3.63 -4.98 21.63
C ASP A 128 -2.62 -4.56 22.70
N LEU A 129 -1.40 -5.10 22.61
CA LEU A 129 -0.30 -4.80 23.54
C LEU A 129 0.10 -3.31 23.57
N LEU A 130 -0.16 -2.56 22.49
CA LEU A 130 0.10 -1.12 22.40
C LEU A 130 -1.07 -0.25 22.86
N ARG A 131 -2.30 -0.80 22.94
CA ARG A 131 -3.50 -0.07 23.38
C ARG A 131 -3.79 -0.24 24.88
N ASP A 132 -3.33 -1.33 25.48
CA ASP A 132 -3.50 -1.62 26.91
C ASP A 132 -2.36 -1.05 27.81
N ALA A 133 -1.49 -0.17 27.27
CA ALA A 133 -0.37 0.45 27.98
C ALA A 133 -0.61 1.93 28.33
#